data_AF-A0A2U1R9E6-F1
#
_entry.id   AF-A0A2U1R9E6-F1
#
_cell.length_a   1.000
_cell.length_b   1.000
_cell.length_c   1.000
_cell.angle_alpha   90.00
_cell.angle_beta   90.00
_cell.angle_gamma   90.00
#
_symmetry.space_group_name_H-M   'P 1'
#
loop_
_entity.id
_entity.type
_entity.pdbx_description
1 polymer ?
#
loop_
_entity_poly.entity_id
_entity_poly.type
_entity_poly.pdbx_seq_one_letter_code
_entity_poly.pdbx_strand_id
1 'polypeptide(L)'
;MSPAEPVTGLILSGGGARAAYQVGVLAAIAELLPPGADNPFPVIVGTSAGAINAVSLASGATDFRAAIERLTQFWQGFRSHRVLRSDWPGVIHQASRFVSHSLLGLGRQMPVALLNSSPLRELLEEKLHLPGIAESIARKQLHAVAVTAFGYESGQAVTFYQGGGTIDAWLRHRRIGMPTQLSVDHLLASSAIPLLFAPVKIGEEYFGDGAVRQSAPISPALHLGASRVLVVGVSGNPRGLDPQQPLERAYSGQQPTLAQIGGHMLNSTFIDSLESDIELLQRLNQFSHLLPAGTPTRALGVAPVEVLVIAPSQPIDEIAARHRQELPAALRLFLRGPGATKTSGAGVLSYLLFEAGYCSELIELGRRDALAKREELCRFLRISEAVAPA
;
A
#
# COMPACT_ATOMS: atom_id res chain seq x y z
N MET A 1 0.29 32.64 -19.57
CA MET A 1 0.48 31.17 -19.66
C MET A 1 -0.70 30.55 -18.95
N SER A 2 -1.55 29.79 -19.64
CA SER A 2 -2.66 29.08 -19.00
C SER A 2 -2.08 28.17 -17.89
N PRO A 3 -2.64 28.17 -16.67
CA PRO A 3 -2.15 27.28 -15.63
C PRO A 3 -2.27 25.84 -16.14
N ALA A 4 -1.15 25.10 -16.11
CA ALA A 4 -1.14 23.69 -16.48
C ALA A 4 -2.20 22.94 -15.67
N GLU A 5 -2.96 22.07 -16.35
CA GLU A 5 -4.02 21.31 -15.72
C GLU A 5 -3.46 20.48 -14.55
N PRO A 6 -4.11 20.49 -13.37
CA PRO A 6 -3.56 19.82 -12.21
C PRO A 6 -3.58 18.30 -12.39
N VAL A 7 -2.41 17.69 -12.21
CA VAL A 7 -2.20 16.25 -12.28
C VAL A 7 -2.65 15.59 -10.98
N THR A 8 -3.54 14.60 -11.08
CA THR A 8 -4.02 13.80 -9.95
C THR A 8 -3.13 12.56 -9.75
N GLY A 9 -2.60 12.41 -8.54
CA GLY A 9 -1.89 11.21 -8.11
C GLY A 9 -2.79 10.28 -7.29
N LEU A 10 -2.62 8.97 -7.48
CA LEU A 10 -3.19 7.93 -6.63
C LEU A 10 -2.09 7.31 -5.77
N ILE A 11 -2.31 7.21 -4.46
CA ILE A 11 -1.37 6.62 -3.51
C ILE A 11 -2.04 5.42 -2.84
N LEU A 12 -1.45 4.24 -3.04
CA LEU A 12 -1.89 2.97 -2.48
C LEU A 12 -0.88 2.49 -1.44
N SER A 13 -1.26 2.60 -0.17
CA SER A 13 -0.39 2.28 0.96
C SER A 13 -0.07 0.78 1.06
N GLY A 14 0.98 0.44 1.81
CA GLY A 14 1.25 -0.94 2.21
C GLY A 14 0.22 -1.45 3.22
N GLY A 15 -0.04 -2.76 3.22
CA GLY A 15 -1.06 -3.36 4.09
C GLY A 15 -1.25 -4.86 3.99
N GLY A 16 -0.43 -5.60 3.25
CA GLY A 16 -0.65 -7.03 3.01
C GLY A 16 -2.05 -7.31 2.45
N ALA A 17 -2.76 -8.27 3.03
CA ALA A 17 -4.13 -8.63 2.63
C ALA A 17 -5.13 -7.47 2.75
N ARG A 18 -4.84 -6.45 3.57
CA ARG A 18 -5.69 -5.25 3.68
C ARG A 18 -5.80 -4.46 2.38
N ALA A 19 -4.86 -4.63 1.45
CA ALA A 19 -4.90 -3.98 0.14
C ALA A 19 -6.14 -4.36 -0.70
N ALA A 20 -6.87 -5.43 -0.35
CA ALA A 20 -8.19 -5.71 -0.92
C ALA A 20 -9.20 -4.55 -0.71
N TYR A 21 -9.10 -3.82 0.40
CA TYR A 21 -9.90 -2.62 0.66
C TYR A 21 -9.73 -1.57 -0.44
N GLN A 22 -8.48 -1.37 -0.89
CA GLN A 22 -8.15 -0.38 -1.92
C GLN A 22 -8.88 -0.66 -3.23
N VAL A 23 -9.05 -1.94 -3.55
CA VAL A 23 -9.76 -2.38 -4.76
C VAL A 23 -11.24 -2.02 -4.69
N GLY A 24 -11.85 -2.14 -3.52
CA GLY A 24 -13.22 -1.66 -3.27
C GLY A 24 -13.38 -0.17 -3.52
N VAL A 25 -12.44 0.64 -3.02
CA VAL A 25 -12.42 2.10 -3.24
C VAL A 25 -12.30 2.42 -4.73
N LEU A 26 -11.40 1.72 -5.43
CA LEU A 26 -11.22 1.88 -6.88
C LEU A 26 -12.47 1.44 -7.66
N ALA A 27 -13.14 0.35 -7.26
CA ALA A 27 -14.40 -0.10 -7.85
C ALA A 27 -15.50 0.96 -7.75
N ALA A 28 -15.67 1.57 -6.57
CA ALA A 28 -16.59 2.69 -6.40
C ALA A 28 -16.23 3.88 -7.29
N ILE A 29 -14.94 4.22 -7.43
CA ILE A 29 -14.51 5.29 -8.34
C ILE A 29 -14.87 4.96 -9.79
N ALA A 30 -14.65 3.72 -10.24
CA ALA A 30 -15.10 3.29 -11.56
C ALA A 30 -16.62 3.35 -11.72
N GLU A 31 -17.42 3.03 -10.69
CA GLU A 31 -18.88 3.21 -10.72
C GLU A 31 -19.29 4.68 -10.89
N LEU A 32 -18.54 5.61 -10.28
CA LEU A 32 -18.84 7.05 -10.36
C LEU A 32 -18.39 7.70 -11.68
N LEU A 33 -17.40 7.13 -12.36
CA LEU A 33 -16.93 7.64 -13.66
C LEU A 33 -17.96 7.38 -14.77
N PRO A 34 -18.14 8.33 -15.71
CA PRO A 34 -19.03 8.12 -16.84
C PRO A 34 -18.55 6.94 -17.72
N PRO A 35 -19.45 6.29 -18.46
CA PRO A 35 -19.08 5.24 -19.41
C PRO A 35 -18.04 5.75 -20.41
N GLY A 36 -16.95 5.00 -20.59
CA GLY A 36 -15.86 5.39 -21.50
C GLY A 36 -14.92 6.48 -20.96
N ALA A 37 -15.01 6.85 -19.68
CA ALA A 37 -14.05 7.74 -19.07
C ALA A 37 -12.62 7.16 -19.08
N ASP A 38 -11.67 8.04 -19.37
CA ASP A 38 -10.24 7.77 -19.23
C ASP A 38 -9.84 7.53 -17.77
N ASN A 39 -8.62 7.00 -17.56
CA ASN A 39 -8.06 6.85 -16.23
C ASN A 39 -7.91 8.22 -15.54
N PRO A 40 -8.54 8.46 -14.36
CA PRO A 40 -8.46 9.74 -13.67
C PRO A 40 -7.14 9.95 -12.93
N PHE A 41 -6.23 8.96 -12.91
CA PHE A 41 -4.97 8.98 -12.17
C PHE A 41 -3.74 8.87 -13.08
N PRO A 42 -3.26 9.99 -13.67
CA PRO A 42 -2.02 9.98 -14.45
C PRO A 42 -0.78 9.56 -13.63
N VAL A 43 -0.76 9.78 -12.32
CA VAL A 43 0.34 9.34 -11.45
C VAL A 43 -0.18 8.28 -10.49
N ILE A 44 0.48 7.12 -10.44
CA ILE A 44 0.09 6.02 -9.53
C ILE A 44 1.30 5.57 -8.71
N VAL A 45 1.20 5.63 -7.39
CA VAL A 45 2.27 5.23 -6.47
C VAL A 45 1.75 4.13 -5.56
N GLY A 46 2.52 3.05 -5.42
CA GLY A 46 2.18 1.97 -4.51
C GLY A 46 3.37 1.50 -3.68
N THR A 47 3.08 0.88 -2.52
CA THR A 47 4.08 0.26 -1.65
C THR A 47 3.57 -1.07 -1.13
N SER A 48 4.42 -2.09 -1.04
CA SER A 48 4.06 -3.44 -0.61
C SER A 48 2.88 -3.99 -1.42
N ALA A 49 1.87 -4.57 -0.79
CA ALA A 49 0.67 -5.03 -1.47
C ALA A 49 -0.05 -3.92 -2.28
N GLY A 50 0.07 -2.65 -1.87
CA GLY A 50 -0.43 -1.51 -2.65
C GLY A 50 0.34 -1.29 -3.96
N ALA A 51 1.62 -1.70 -4.04
CA ALA A 51 2.40 -1.70 -5.28
C ALA A 51 1.85 -2.68 -6.31
N ILE A 52 1.36 -3.83 -5.88
CA ILE A 52 0.72 -4.82 -6.76
C ILE A 52 -0.53 -4.21 -7.40
N ASN A 53 -1.38 -3.58 -6.59
CA ASN A 53 -2.56 -2.86 -7.09
C ASN A 53 -2.18 -1.71 -8.03
N ALA A 54 -1.18 -0.90 -7.65
CA ALA A 54 -0.71 0.24 -8.43
C ALA A 54 -0.19 -0.17 -9.80
N VAL A 55 0.67 -1.19 -9.87
CA VAL A 55 1.25 -1.68 -11.12
C VAL A 55 0.21 -2.40 -11.97
N SER A 56 -0.68 -3.19 -11.37
CA SER A 56 -1.80 -3.80 -12.10
C SER A 56 -2.68 -2.74 -12.76
N LEU A 57 -3.05 -1.69 -12.01
CA LEU A 57 -3.85 -0.58 -12.53
C LEU A 57 -3.11 0.21 -13.60
N ALA A 58 -1.84 0.57 -13.37
CA ALA A 58 -0.99 1.28 -14.32
C ALA A 58 -0.80 0.51 -15.64
N SER A 59 -0.66 -0.82 -15.57
CA SER A 59 -0.54 -1.67 -16.76
C SER A 59 -1.81 -1.74 -17.59
N GLY A 60 -2.98 -1.51 -16.97
CA GLY A 60 -4.29 -1.53 -17.60
C GLY A 60 -4.93 -0.15 -17.72
N ALA A 61 -4.18 0.95 -17.58
CA ALA A 61 -4.75 2.29 -17.46
C ALA A 61 -5.48 2.76 -18.74
N THR A 62 -5.23 2.13 -19.89
CA THR A 62 -6.01 2.35 -21.12
C THR A 62 -7.47 1.94 -21.02
N ASP A 63 -7.81 1.04 -20.09
CA ASP A 63 -9.18 0.65 -19.76
C ASP A 63 -9.29 0.51 -18.24
N PHE A 64 -9.50 1.65 -17.60
CA PHE A 64 -9.53 1.77 -16.14
C PHE A 64 -10.57 0.85 -15.50
N ARG A 65 -11.78 0.78 -16.07
CA ARG A 65 -12.87 -0.05 -15.54
C ARG A 65 -12.53 -1.52 -15.63
N ALA A 66 -12.08 -2.01 -16.79
CA ALA A 66 -11.71 -3.41 -16.95
C ALA A 66 -10.48 -3.78 -16.10
N ALA A 67 -9.53 -2.85 -15.90
CA ALA A 67 -8.40 -3.07 -15.00
C ALA A 67 -8.86 -3.29 -13.55
N ILE A 68 -9.85 -2.53 -13.08
CA ILE A 68 -10.42 -2.68 -11.74
C ILE A 68 -11.24 -3.95 -11.62
N GLU A 69 -12.00 -4.33 -12.65
CA GLU A 69 -12.75 -5.60 -12.66
C GLU A 69 -11.80 -6.80 -12.55
N ARG A 70 -10.70 -6.81 -13.33
CA ARG A 70 -9.65 -7.84 -13.22
C ARG A 70 -9.02 -7.87 -11.84
N LEU A 71 -8.73 -6.70 -11.26
CA LEU A 71 -8.16 -6.60 -9.93
C LEU A 71 -9.15 -7.09 -8.85
N THR A 72 -10.43 -6.77 -8.98
CA THR A 72 -11.51 -7.23 -8.10
C THR A 72 -11.61 -8.75 -8.13
N GLN A 73 -11.64 -9.35 -9.33
CA GLN A 73 -11.65 -10.81 -9.49
C GLN A 73 -10.39 -11.47 -8.93
N PHE A 74 -9.22 -10.85 -9.10
CA PHE A 74 -7.96 -11.33 -8.55
C PHE A 74 -8.01 -11.43 -7.02
N TRP A 75 -8.48 -10.38 -6.34
CA TRP A 75 -8.56 -10.37 -4.88
C TRP A 75 -9.73 -11.20 -4.32
N GLN A 76 -10.87 -11.28 -5.02
CA GLN A 76 -11.98 -12.16 -4.63
C GLN A 76 -11.68 -13.64 -4.86
N GLY A 77 -10.86 -13.97 -5.87
CA GLY A 77 -10.39 -15.33 -6.15
C GLY A 77 -9.16 -15.74 -5.34
N PHE A 78 -8.67 -14.87 -4.48
CA PHE A 78 -7.40 -15.04 -3.79
C PHE A 78 -7.49 -16.09 -2.68
N ARG A 79 -6.43 -16.90 -2.55
CA ARG A 79 -6.33 -17.99 -1.56
C ARG A 79 -4.91 -18.02 -1.02
N SER A 80 -4.73 -18.29 0.28
CA SER A 80 -3.42 -18.17 0.92
C SER A 80 -2.35 -19.08 0.29
N HIS A 81 -2.74 -20.23 -0.28
CA HIS A 81 -1.82 -21.16 -0.95
C HIS A 81 -1.15 -20.60 -2.23
N ARG A 82 -1.70 -19.51 -2.79
CA ARG A 82 -1.16 -18.83 -4.00
C ARG A 82 -0.13 -17.76 -3.69
N VAL A 83 0.00 -17.33 -2.43
CA VAL A 83 1.04 -16.38 -1.97
C VAL A 83 2.07 -17.06 -1.09
N LEU A 84 1.60 -17.97 -0.25
CA LEU A 84 2.39 -18.69 0.72
C LEU A 84 2.30 -20.17 0.37
N ARG A 85 3.42 -20.75 -0.08
CA ARG A 85 3.52 -22.19 -0.12
C ARG A 85 3.43 -22.65 1.34
N SER A 86 2.29 -23.23 1.70
CA SER A 86 2.01 -23.75 3.04
C SER A 86 2.52 -25.19 3.14
N ASP A 87 3.72 -25.45 2.63
CA ASP A 87 4.41 -26.70 2.85
C ASP A 87 4.85 -26.75 4.31
N TRP A 88 3.98 -27.32 5.13
CA TRP A 88 4.19 -27.67 6.54
C TRP A 88 5.61 -28.17 6.86
N PRO A 89 6.26 -29.02 6.03
CA PRO A 89 7.65 -29.41 6.27
C PRO A 89 8.63 -28.23 6.18
N GLY A 90 8.44 -27.30 5.25
CA GLY A 90 9.30 -26.13 5.04
C GLY A 90 9.23 -25.12 6.18
N VAL A 91 8.01 -24.78 6.64
CA VAL A 91 7.81 -23.85 7.77
C VAL A 91 8.30 -24.47 9.08
N ILE A 92 8.01 -25.75 9.34
CA ILE A 92 8.52 -26.46 10.54
C ILE A 92 10.04 -26.66 10.46
N HIS A 93 10.59 -26.92 9.28
CA HIS A 93 12.04 -27.03 9.08
C HIS A 93 12.74 -25.69 9.32
N GLN A 94 12.19 -24.58 8.82
CA GLN A 94 12.76 -23.25 9.06
C GLN A 94 12.60 -22.80 10.51
N ALA A 95 11.44 -23.05 11.14
CA ALA A 95 11.23 -22.77 12.56
C ALA A 95 12.16 -23.62 13.46
N SER A 96 12.34 -24.91 13.14
CA SER A 96 13.27 -25.78 13.89
C SER A 96 14.73 -25.39 13.68
N ARG A 97 15.11 -24.87 12.51
CA ARG A 97 16.43 -24.22 12.29
C ARG A 97 16.59 -22.97 13.15
N PHE A 98 15.58 -22.10 13.23
CA PHE A 98 15.65 -20.90 14.06
C PHE A 98 15.81 -21.23 15.56
N VAL A 99 15.07 -22.23 16.04
CA VAL A 99 15.14 -22.72 17.44
C VAL A 99 16.46 -23.43 17.73
N SER A 100 16.92 -24.32 16.83
CA SER A 100 18.19 -25.02 16.99
C SER A 100 19.39 -24.06 16.92
N HIS A 101 19.35 -23.02 16.10
CA HIS A 101 20.36 -21.96 16.10
C HIS A 101 20.36 -21.14 17.39
N SER A 102 19.18 -20.75 17.89
CA SER A 102 19.07 -19.95 19.12
C SER A 102 19.47 -20.73 20.37
N LEU A 103 19.34 -22.06 20.37
CA LEU A 103 19.70 -22.92 21.50
C LEU A 103 21.09 -23.57 21.41
N LEU A 104 21.62 -23.82 20.20
CA LEU A 104 22.86 -24.61 20.01
C LEU A 104 23.99 -23.86 19.27
N GLY A 105 23.77 -22.66 18.75
CA GLY A 105 24.82 -21.82 18.14
C GLY A 105 25.49 -22.39 16.88
N LEU A 106 24.90 -23.43 16.25
CA LEU A 106 25.49 -24.15 15.11
C LEU A 106 24.89 -23.69 13.77
N GLY A 107 25.59 -22.79 13.08
CA GLY A 107 25.47 -22.58 11.64
C GLY A 107 25.80 -21.16 11.17
N ARG A 108 26.46 -21.04 10.01
CA ARG A 108 27.07 -19.80 9.49
C ARG A 108 26.11 -18.84 8.77
N GLN A 109 24.87 -19.22 8.49
CA GLN A 109 23.89 -18.37 7.81
C GLN A 109 22.49 -18.54 8.44
N MET A 110 21.97 -17.45 9.00
CA MET A 110 20.59 -17.37 9.47
C MET A 110 19.64 -17.49 8.26
N PRO A 111 18.61 -18.34 8.29
CA PRO A 111 17.52 -18.23 7.32
C PRO A 111 16.83 -16.87 7.53
N VAL A 112 16.86 -16.02 6.50
CA VAL A 112 16.41 -14.61 6.57
C VAL A 112 14.87 -14.49 6.49
N ALA A 113 14.17 -15.57 6.13
CA ALA A 113 12.72 -15.57 5.91
C ALA A 113 12.06 -16.87 6.36
N LEU A 114 10.83 -16.74 6.87
CA LEU A 114 9.97 -17.84 7.31
C LEU A 114 9.08 -18.41 6.20
N LEU A 115 8.91 -17.69 5.09
CA LEU A 115 7.98 -18.02 4.00
C LEU A 115 8.67 -17.89 2.63
N ASN A 116 8.31 -18.79 1.72
CA ASN A 116 8.77 -18.76 0.33
C ASN A 116 7.83 -17.94 -0.55
N SER A 117 8.35 -16.91 -1.23
CA SER A 117 7.62 -16.03 -2.15
C SER A 117 7.58 -16.53 -3.60
N SER A 118 8.12 -17.70 -3.95
CA SER A 118 8.02 -18.27 -5.31
C SER A 118 6.58 -18.32 -5.86
N PRO A 119 5.54 -18.73 -5.10
CA PRO A 119 4.17 -18.73 -5.61
C PRO A 119 3.66 -17.32 -5.96
N LEU A 120 4.04 -16.31 -5.16
CA LEU A 120 3.70 -14.92 -5.46
C LEU A 120 4.40 -14.45 -6.74
N ARG A 121 5.67 -14.83 -6.94
CA ARG A 121 6.38 -14.55 -8.21
C ARG A 121 5.63 -15.13 -9.40
N GLU A 122 5.36 -16.43 -9.38
CA GLU A 122 4.67 -17.13 -10.47
C GLU A 122 3.30 -16.49 -10.77
N LEU A 123 2.54 -16.16 -9.72
CA LEU A 123 1.26 -15.50 -9.85
C LEU A 123 1.37 -14.10 -10.48
N LEU A 124 2.36 -13.30 -10.08
CA LEU A 124 2.59 -11.97 -10.63
C LEU A 124 3.06 -12.06 -12.09
N GLU A 125 3.94 -13.01 -12.43
CA GLU A 125 4.39 -13.26 -13.80
C GLU A 125 3.25 -13.74 -14.70
N GLU A 126 2.30 -14.53 -14.19
CA GLU A 126 1.12 -14.99 -14.93
C GLU A 126 0.08 -13.89 -15.15
N LYS A 127 -0.17 -13.05 -14.14
CA LYS A 127 -1.31 -12.12 -14.13
C LYS A 127 -0.98 -10.68 -14.51
N LEU A 128 0.27 -10.23 -14.34
CA LEU A 128 0.64 -8.84 -14.64
C LEU A 128 1.21 -8.69 -16.05
N HIS A 129 0.54 -7.88 -16.86
CA HIS A 129 1.04 -7.48 -18.17
C HIS A 129 1.91 -6.21 -18.07
N LEU A 130 3.13 -6.35 -17.54
CA LEU A 130 4.06 -5.21 -17.36
C LEU A 130 4.30 -4.35 -18.62
N PRO A 131 4.38 -4.90 -19.85
CA PRO A 131 4.50 -4.08 -21.06
C PRO A 131 3.36 -3.06 -21.24
N GLY A 132 2.17 -3.33 -20.68
CA GLY A 132 1.02 -2.43 -20.69
C GLY A 132 1.27 -1.08 -19.99
N ILE A 133 2.27 -0.98 -19.11
CA ILE A 133 2.68 0.30 -18.51
C ILE A 133 3.23 1.23 -19.59
N ALA A 134 4.12 0.73 -20.45
CA ALA A 134 4.70 1.52 -21.54
C ALA A 134 3.64 1.91 -22.57
N GLU A 135 2.68 1.02 -22.86
CA GLU A 135 1.54 1.32 -23.74
C GLU A 135 0.65 2.42 -23.15
N SER A 136 0.33 2.33 -21.86
CA SER A 136 -0.49 3.32 -21.15
C SER A 136 0.19 4.69 -21.11
N ILE A 137 1.51 4.73 -20.93
CA ILE A 137 2.33 5.96 -21.04
C ILE A 137 2.31 6.52 -22.46
N ALA A 138 2.52 5.68 -23.47
CA ALA A 138 2.51 6.10 -24.88
C ALA A 138 1.15 6.68 -25.30
N ARG A 139 0.05 6.13 -24.78
CA ARG A 139 -1.32 6.63 -25.01
C ARG A 139 -1.72 7.82 -24.14
N LYS A 140 -0.82 8.33 -23.29
CA LYS A 140 -1.07 9.43 -22.34
C LYS A 140 -2.19 9.14 -21.33
N GLN A 141 -2.52 7.87 -21.13
CA GLN A 141 -3.46 7.40 -20.09
C GLN A 141 -2.75 7.20 -18.74
N LEU A 142 -1.42 7.23 -18.75
CA LEU A 142 -0.56 7.22 -17.57
C LEU A 142 0.59 8.22 -17.81
N HIS A 143 0.91 9.04 -16.81
CA HIS A 143 2.10 9.87 -16.80
C HIS A 143 3.27 9.13 -16.15
N ALA A 144 3.06 8.55 -14.96
CA ALA A 144 4.07 7.76 -14.26
C ALA A 144 3.48 6.77 -13.26
N VAL A 145 4.20 5.68 -13.04
CA VAL A 145 3.95 4.70 -11.97
C VAL A 145 5.20 4.52 -11.12
N ALA A 146 5.04 4.32 -9.81
CA ALA A 146 6.15 4.10 -8.90
C ALA A 146 5.88 3.05 -7.82
N VAL A 147 6.97 2.37 -7.44
CA VAL A 147 7.03 1.31 -6.42
C VAL A 147 8.17 1.63 -5.45
N THR A 148 7.88 1.66 -4.15
CA THR A 148 8.89 1.93 -3.13
C THR A 148 9.36 0.64 -2.45
N ALA A 149 10.66 0.45 -2.31
CA ALA A 149 11.29 -0.65 -1.56
C ALA A 149 12.37 -0.09 -0.61
N PHE A 150 12.79 -0.87 0.38
CA PHE A 150 13.81 -0.49 1.34
C PHE A 150 15.14 -1.18 1.03
N GLY A 151 16.18 -0.42 0.74
CA GLY A 151 17.53 -0.93 0.53
C GLY A 151 18.22 -1.23 1.86
N TYR A 152 18.55 -2.50 2.13
CA TYR A 152 19.12 -2.91 3.41
C TYR A 152 20.55 -2.41 3.60
N GLU A 153 21.37 -2.43 2.55
CA GLU A 153 22.75 -1.97 2.61
C GLU A 153 22.85 -0.43 2.67
N SER A 154 22.07 0.28 1.85
CA SER A 154 22.10 1.74 1.82
C SER A 154 21.34 2.39 2.98
N GLY A 155 20.37 1.67 3.57
CA GLY A 155 19.45 2.20 4.56
C GLY A 155 18.49 3.27 3.99
N GLN A 156 18.28 3.28 2.68
CA GLN A 156 17.45 4.24 1.95
C GLN A 156 16.12 3.63 1.52
N ALA A 157 15.07 4.47 1.49
CA ALA A 157 13.84 4.14 0.78
C ALA A 157 14.03 4.49 -0.71
N VAL A 158 14.00 3.47 -1.56
CA VAL A 158 14.22 3.58 -2.99
C VAL A 158 12.88 3.49 -3.71
N THR A 159 12.50 4.55 -4.41
CA THR A 159 11.32 4.57 -5.25
C THR A 159 11.71 4.35 -6.71
N PHE A 160 11.45 3.15 -7.21
CA PHE A 160 11.59 2.82 -8.61
C PHE A 160 10.38 3.36 -9.38
N TYR A 161 10.63 4.09 -10.47
CA TYR A 161 9.54 4.68 -11.24
C TYR A 161 9.73 4.54 -12.74
N GLN A 162 8.61 4.43 -13.44
CA GLN A 162 8.52 4.40 -14.90
C GLN A 162 7.53 5.47 -15.33
N GLY A 163 7.97 6.41 -16.18
CA GLY A 163 7.13 7.54 -16.61
C GLY A 163 7.43 8.00 -18.03
N GLY A 164 6.53 8.85 -18.55
CA GLY A 164 6.65 9.45 -19.87
C GLY A 164 7.51 10.71 -19.86
N GLY A 165 8.46 10.80 -20.80
CA GLY A 165 9.39 11.92 -20.90
C GLY A 165 10.54 11.84 -19.88
N THR A 166 11.26 12.94 -19.70
CA THR A 166 12.34 13.05 -18.71
C THR A 166 11.78 13.49 -17.37
N ILE A 167 11.65 12.55 -16.44
CA ILE A 167 11.40 12.82 -15.02
C ILE A 167 12.73 12.63 -14.29
N ASP A 168 13.27 13.70 -13.72
CA ASP A 168 14.56 13.68 -13.04
C ASP A 168 14.53 12.77 -11.80
N ALA A 169 15.59 11.99 -11.64
CA ALA A 169 15.84 11.28 -10.40
C ALA A 169 15.96 12.29 -9.24
N TRP A 170 15.48 11.91 -8.06
CA TRP A 170 15.59 12.75 -6.87
C TRP A 170 16.44 12.10 -5.80
N LEU A 171 17.19 12.94 -5.09
CA LEU A 171 17.94 12.57 -3.90
C LEU A 171 17.47 13.43 -2.73
N ARG A 172 16.92 12.78 -1.71
CA ARG A 172 16.48 13.37 -0.45
C ARG A 172 17.14 12.60 0.70
N HIS A 173 17.06 13.15 1.91
CA HIS A 173 17.60 12.47 3.08
C HIS A 173 16.97 11.07 3.22
N ARG A 174 17.78 10.03 3.01
CA ARG A 174 17.40 8.60 3.04
C ARG A 174 16.28 8.20 2.07
N ARG A 175 16.02 8.99 1.03
CA ARG A 175 14.99 8.71 0.02
C ARG A 175 15.51 9.02 -1.37
N ILE A 176 15.41 8.07 -2.29
CA ILE A 176 15.87 8.24 -3.66
C ILE A 176 14.79 7.84 -4.66
N GLY A 177 14.73 8.54 -5.78
CA GLY A 177 13.93 8.16 -6.95
C GLY A 177 14.84 7.62 -8.03
N MET A 178 14.54 6.42 -8.52
CA MET A 178 15.32 5.77 -9.58
C MET A 178 14.44 5.47 -10.80
N PRO A 179 14.73 6.07 -11.97
CA PRO A 179 14.03 5.75 -13.21
C PRO A 179 14.41 4.33 -13.66
N THR A 180 13.43 3.44 -13.75
CA THR A 180 13.63 2.02 -14.04
C THR A 180 12.43 1.44 -14.79
N GLN A 181 12.66 0.46 -15.65
CA GLN A 181 11.59 -0.40 -16.18
C GLN A 181 11.11 -1.34 -15.08
N LEU A 182 9.86 -1.20 -14.63
CA LEU A 182 9.34 -1.98 -13.53
C LEU A 182 9.25 -3.47 -13.89
N SER A 183 9.61 -4.31 -12.94
CA SER A 183 9.62 -5.77 -13.07
C SER A 183 8.97 -6.41 -11.85
N VAL A 184 8.69 -7.71 -11.94
CA VAL A 184 8.17 -8.49 -10.81
C VAL A 184 9.12 -8.45 -9.61
N ASP A 185 10.44 -8.34 -9.82
CA ASP A 185 11.41 -8.22 -8.73
C ASP A 185 11.18 -6.97 -7.88
N HIS A 186 10.82 -5.85 -8.51
CA HIS A 186 10.51 -4.60 -7.79
C HIS A 186 9.26 -4.76 -6.91
N LEU A 187 8.25 -5.49 -7.38
CA LEU A 187 7.04 -5.77 -6.61
C LEU A 187 7.31 -6.73 -5.44
N LEU A 188 8.09 -7.78 -5.69
CA LEU A 188 8.49 -8.74 -4.66
C LEU A 188 9.36 -8.06 -3.60
N ALA A 189 10.33 -7.23 -4.01
CA ALA A 189 11.13 -6.40 -3.11
C ALA A 189 10.24 -5.51 -2.24
N SER A 190 9.34 -4.75 -2.88
CA SER A 190 8.41 -3.84 -2.17
C SER A 190 7.50 -4.57 -1.18
N SER A 191 7.21 -5.85 -1.40
CA SER A 191 6.35 -6.69 -0.56
C SER A 191 7.12 -7.66 0.36
N ALA A 192 8.45 -7.57 0.41
CA ALA A 192 9.30 -8.48 1.16
C ALA A 192 9.35 -8.10 2.65
N ILE A 193 8.25 -8.35 3.37
CA ILE A 193 8.11 -8.04 4.80
C ILE A 193 9.24 -8.73 5.58
N PRO A 194 10.05 -7.98 6.37
CA PRO A 194 11.16 -8.56 7.13
C PRO A 194 10.72 -9.75 7.98
N LEU A 195 11.56 -10.77 8.08
CA LEU A 195 11.34 -12.04 8.79
C LEU A 195 10.30 -12.96 8.12
N LEU A 196 9.34 -12.43 7.36
CA LEU A 196 8.35 -13.24 6.65
C LEU A 196 8.85 -13.66 5.27
N PHE A 197 9.34 -12.71 4.46
CA PHE A 197 9.79 -12.96 3.09
C PHE A 197 11.26 -12.65 2.92
N ALA A 198 11.91 -13.36 1.99
CA ALA A 198 13.33 -13.18 1.72
C ALA A 198 13.56 -11.82 1.02
N PRO A 199 14.64 -11.09 1.38
CA PRO A 199 15.06 -9.92 0.63
C PRO A 199 15.32 -10.26 -0.84
N VAL A 200 14.97 -9.35 -1.73
CA VAL A 200 15.12 -9.52 -3.18
C VAL A 200 16.31 -8.71 -3.66
N LYS A 201 17.23 -9.34 -4.38
CA LYS A 201 18.37 -8.64 -4.97
C LYS A 201 17.95 -7.93 -6.25
N ILE A 202 18.18 -6.63 -6.34
CA ILE A 202 17.97 -5.84 -7.56
C ILE A 202 19.27 -5.09 -7.84
N GLY A 203 19.91 -5.38 -8.98
CA GLY A 203 21.25 -4.90 -9.26
C GLY A 203 22.26 -5.42 -8.21
N GLU A 204 22.91 -4.50 -7.49
CA GLU A 204 23.95 -4.81 -6.51
C GLU A 204 23.46 -4.80 -5.05
N GLU A 205 22.20 -4.42 -4.80
CA GLU A 205 21.65 -4.21 -3.44
C GLU A 205 20.51 -5.20 -3.14
N TYR A 206 20.33 -5.54 -1.85
CA TYR A 206 19.18 -6.30 -1.37
C TYR A 206 18.08 -5.39 -0.85
N PHE A 207 16.87 -5.66 -1.31
CA PHE A 207 15.69 -4.88 -0.98
C PHE A 207 14.70 -5.67 -0.13
N GLY A 208 14.08 -4.97 0.81
CA GLY A 208 12.95 -5.42 1.60
C GLY A 208 11.73 -4.52 1.40
N ASP A 209 10.68 -4.80 2.16
CA ASP A 209 9.42 -4.07 2.08
C ASP A 209 9.62 -2.56 2.23
N GLY A 210 9.05 -1.80 1.29
CA GLY A 210 9.22 -0.35 1.23
C GLY A 210 8.66 0.38 2.44
N ALA A 211 7.68 -0.19 3.12
CA ALA A 211 7.07 0.43 4.29
C ALA A 211 8.03 0.52 5.47
N VAL A 212 9.07 -0.34 5.54
CA VAL A 212 10.05 -0.39 6.65
C VAL A 212 10.65 0.96 7.00
N ARG A 213 10.77 1.85 6.00
CA ARG A 213 11.28 3.22 6.18
C ARG A 213 10.59 4.25 5.31
N GLN A 214 9.34 4.02 4.93
CA GLN A 214 8.61 4.99 4.12
C GLN A 214 8.10 6.15 4.97
N SER A 215 8.95 7.15 5.23
CA SER A 215 8.59 8.30 6.08
C SER A 215 7.72 9.36 5.40
N ALA A 216 7.57 9.30 4.07
CA ALA A 216 6.86 10.30 3.28
C ALA A 216 6.26 9.66 2.02
N PRO A 217 5.21 8.84 2.17
CA PRO A 217 4.56 8.10 1.08
C PRO A 217 3.91 8.99 0.00
N ILE A 218 3.62 10.26 0.27
CA ILE A 218 3.06 11.20 -0.72
C ILE A 218 4.15 11.80 -1.62
N SER A 219 5.35 11.96 -1.07
CA SER A 219 6.47 12.64 -1.74
C SER A 219 6.81 12.10 -3.13
N PRO A 220 6.80 10.77 -3.40
CA PRO A 220 7.01 10.27 -4.74
C PRO A 220 5.99 10.77 -5.75
N ALA A 221 4.70 10.82 -5.41
CA ALA A 221 3.66 11.30 -6.33
C ALA A 221 3.93 12.76 -6.73
N LEU A 222 4.36 13.60 -5.79
CA LEU A 222 4.71 14.99 -6.03
C LEU A 222 5.96 15.13 -6.91
N HIS A 223 6.97 14.29 -6.70
CA HIS A 223 8.16 14.23 -7.56
C HIS A 223 7.83 13.80 -8.99
N LEU A 224 6.81 12.95 -9.16
CA LEU A 224 6.25 12.56 -10.45
C LEU A 224 5.28 13.59 -11.04
N GLY A 225 5.16 14.78 -10.45
CA GLY A 225 4.38 15.89 -11.00
C GLY A 225 2.92 15.97 -10.53
N ALA A 226 2.49 15.12 -9.60
CA ALA A 226 1.16 15.26 -9.00
C ALA A 226 1.05 16.58 -8.23
N SER A 227 -0.08 17.26 -8.39
CA SER A 227 -0.43 18.50 -7.69
C SER A 227 -1.64 18.35 -6.77
N ARG A 228 -2.31 17.20 -6.88
CA ARG A 228 -3.44 16.76 -6.07
C ARG A 228 -3.29 15.26 -5.88
N VAL A 229 -3.59 14.72 -4.71
CA VAL A 229 -3.41 13.29 -4.41
C VAL A 229 -4.64 12.69 -3.74
N LEU A 230 -5.08 11.54 -4.25
CA LEU A 230 -6.01 10.64 -3.59
C LEU A 230 -5.20 9.58 -2.86
N VAL A 231 -5.35 9.54 -1.54
CA VAL A 231 -4.72 8.54 -0.68
C VAL A 231 -5.76 7.49 -0.30
N VAL A 232 -5.46 6.23 -0.59
CA VAL A 232 -6.27 5.10 -0.12
C VAL A 232 -5.50 4.37 0.98
N GLY A 233 -5.81 4.74 2.22
CA GLY A 233 -5.21 4.16 3.41
C GLY A 233 -5.86 2.82 3.76
N VAL A 234 -5.10 1.97 4.43
CA VAL A 234 -5.57 0.68 4.99
C VAL A 234 -5.34 0.60 6.49
N SER A 235 -5.24 1.77 7.14
CA SER A 235 -5.08 1.89 8.58
C SER A 235 -6.37 1.48 9.28
N GLY A 236 -6.24 0.63 10.30
CA GLY A 236 -7.37 0.17 11.12
C GLY A 236 -7.74 1.14 12.23
N ASN A 237 -7.32 2.41 12.15
CA ASN A 237 -7.73 3.47 13.07
C ASN A 237 -8.82 4.31 12.37
N PRO A 238 -10.11 3.95 12.48
CA PRO A 238 -11.20 4.59 11.74
C PRO A 238 -11.54 5.99 12.26
N ARG A 239 -10.67 6.56 13.10
CA ARG A 239 -10.92 7.81 13.80
C ARG A 239 -9.70 8.68 13.57
N GLY A 240 -9.79 9.50 12.51
CA GLY A 240 -9.15 10.81 12.59
C GLY A 240 -9.54 11.41 13.94
N LEU A 241 -8.54 11.84 14.70
CA LEU A 241 -8.65 12.42 16.03
C LEU A 241 -9.89 13.31 16.11
N ASP A 242 -11.01 12.80 16.62
CA ASP A 242 -12.15 13.64 16.95
C ASP A 242 -11.69 14.48 18.15
N PRO A 243 -11.52 15.80 18.01
CA PRO A 243 -11.04 16.65 19.11
C PRO A 243 -11.95 16.59 20.34
N GLN A 244 -13.18 16.08 20.18
CA GLN A 244 -14.22 15.99 21.20
C GLN A 244 -14.22 14.64 21.93
N GLN A 245 -13.52 13.60 21.44
CA GLN A 245 -13.39 12.33 22.16
C GLN A 245 -12.07 12.31 22.95
N PRO A 246 -12.11 12.22 24.29
CA PRO A 246 -10.90 12.06 25.09
C PRO A 246 -10.14 10.82 24.60
N LEU A 247 -8.87 11.00 24.25
CA LEU A 247 -7.96 9.88 24.05
C LEU A 247 -7.77 9.21 25.41
N GLU A 248 -8.63 8.23 25.73
CA GLU A 248 -8.44 7.39 26.90
C GLU A 248 -7.18 6.54 26.69
N ARG A 249 -6.10 6.96 27.33
CA ARG A 249 -4.89 6.14 27.42
C ARG A 249 -5.22 4.92 28.29
N ALA A 250 -5.48 3.79 27.65
CA ALA A 250 -5.69 2.53 28.35
C ALA A 250 -4.35 2.04 28.94
N TYR A 251 -4.22 2.08 30.26
CA TYR A 251 -3.07 1.53 30.97
C TYR A 251 -3.40 0.13 31.46
N SER A 252 -2.76 -0.91 30.89
CA SER A 252 -2.95 -2.28 31.38
C SER A 252 -2.02 -2.64 32.55
N GLY A 253 -0.91 -1.91 32.73
CA GLY A 253 0.13 -2.23 33.71
C GLY A 253 0.85 -3.57 33.48
N GLN A 254 0.50 -4.30 32.41
CA GLN A 254 1.08 -5.60 32.07
C GLN A 254 2.17 -5.44 31.02
N GLN A 255 3.25 -6.20 31.16
CA GLN A 255 4.31 -6.23 30.15
C GLN A 255 3.75 -6.77 28.83
N PRO A 256 3.96 -6.09 27.70
CA PRO A 256 3.48 -6.55 26.41
C PRO A 256 4.19 -7.85 26.01
N THR A 257 3.45 -8.75 25.37
CA THR A 257 3.98 -9.99 24.85
C THR A 257 4.79 -9.76 23.57
N LEU A 258 5.65 -10.71 23.18
CA LEU A 258 6.39 -10.62 21.91
C LEU A 258 5.47 -10.46 20.69
N ALA A 259 4.30 -11.10 20.71
CA ALA A 259 3.29 -10.96 19.67
C ALA A 259 2.67 -9.55 19.63
N GLN A 260 2.41 -8.95 20.81
CA GLN A 260 1.97 -7.56 20.90
C GLN A 260 3.04 -6.60 20.38
N ILE A 261 4.29 -6.77 20.80
CA ILE A 261 5.41 -5.95 20.33
C ILE A 261 5.58 -6.08 18.81
N GLY A 262 5.59 -7.30 18.28
CA GLY A 262 5.70 -7.55 16.84
C GLY A 262 4.54 -6.96 16.03
N GLY A 263 3.30 -7.09 16.52
CA GLY A 263 2.12 -6.46 15.90
C GLY A 263 2.18 -4.94 15.90
N HIS A 264 2.64 -4.33 17.00
CA HIS A 264 2.86 -2.88 17.09
C HIS A 264 4.00 -2.42 16.19
N MET A 265 5.09 -3.17 16.08
CA MET A 265 6.18 -2.87 15.15
C MET A 265 5.70 -2.89 13.70
N LEU A 266 4.90 -3.89 13.31
CA LEU A 266 4.30 -3.91 11.98
C LEU A 266 3.38 -2.70 11.78
N ASN A 267 2.42 -2.45 12.68
CA ASN A 267 1.48 -1.34 12.49
C ASN A 267 2.18 0.03 12.41
N SER A 268 3.15 0.29 13.30
CA SER A 268 3.91 1.55 13.30
C SER A 268 4.81 1.74 12.08
N THR A 269 5.30 0.64 11.52
CA THR A 269 6.12 0.65 10.32
C THR A 269 5.29 0.88 9.06
N PHE A 270 4.09 0.27 8.96
CA PHE A 270 3.28 0.27 7.74
C PHE A 270 2.30 1.45 7.62
N ILE A 271 1.85 2.02 8.75
CA ILE A 271 0.67 2.88 8.78
C ILE A 271 0.97 4.30 9.30
N ASP A 272 1.72 4.43 10.40
CA ASP A 272 1.88 5.71 11.11
C ASP A 272 2.59 6.79 10.27
N SER A 273 3.38 6.39 9.28
CA SER A 273 4.11 7.32 8.42
C SER A 273 3.22 8.05 7.41
N LEU A 274 2.14 7.44 6.93
CA LEU A 274 1.20 8.06 6.00
C LEU A 274 0.38 9.16 6.68
N GLU A 275 -0.11 8.88 7.89
CA GLU A 275 -0.88 9.85 8.69
C GLU A 275 -0.01 11.07 9.04
N SER A 276 1.25 10.83 9.44
CA SER A 276 2.22 11.88 9.73
C SER A 276 2.56 12.75 8.50
N ASP A 277 2.69 12.13 7.32
CA ASP A 277 2.99 12.84 6.06
C ASP A 277 1.79 13.69 5.60
N ILE A 278 0.56 13.19 5.76
CA ILE A 278 -0.67 13.96 5.50
C ILE A 278 -0.75 15.17 6.43
N GLU A 279 -0.50 15.00 7.72
CA GLU A 279 -0.53 16.10 8.68
C GLU A 279 0.52 17.18 8.34
N LEU A 280 1.73 16.76 7.99
CA LEU A 280 2.79 17.68 7.55
C LEU A 280 2.36 18.45 6.30
N LEU A 281 1.77 17.77 5.31
CA LEU A 281 1.32 18.38 4.07
C LEU A 281 0.15 19.36 4.31
N GLN A 282 -0.80 19.02 5.18
CA GLN A 282 -1.88 19.94 5.57
C GLN A 282 -1.35 21.20 6.26
N ARG A 283 -0.36 21.07 7.15
CA ARG A 283 0.32 22.22 7.77
C ARG A 283 1.05 23.08 6.73
N LEU A 284 1.72 22.45 5.75
CA LEU A 284 2.37 23.16 4.65
C LEU A 284 1.37 23.92 3.76
N ASN A 285 0.21 23.32 3.46
CA ASN A 285 -0.86 23.99 2.73
C ASN A 285 -1.37 25.21 3.48
N GLN A 286 -1.65 25.08 4.79
CA GLN A 286 -2.06 26.20 5.62
C GLN A 286 -1.03 27.34 5.58
N PHE A 287 0.27 27.01 5.70
CA PHE A 287 1.34 27.99 5.60
C PHE A 287 1.40 28.66 4.22
N SER A 288 1.19 27.90 3.14
CA SER A 288 1.17 28.44 1.78
C SER A 288 0.09 29.50 1.58
N HIS A 289 -1.05 29.40 2.27
CA HIS A 289 -2.12 30.40 2.20
C HIS A 289 -1.78 31.72 2.89
N LEU A 290 -0.78 31.73 3.77
CA LEU A 290 -0.32 32.93 4.48
C LEU A 290 0.78 33.70 3.72
N LEU A 291 1.34 33.12 2.65
CA LEU A 291 2.39 33.76 1.87
C LEU A 291 1.85 34.92 1.03
N PRO A 292 2.60 36.02 0.86
CA PRO A 292 2.19 37.14 0.02
C PRO A 292 1.86 36.73 -1.42
N ALA A 293 0.85 37.36 -2.01
CA ALA A 293 0.50 37.14 -3.41
C ALA A 293 1.71 37.40 -4.33
N GLY A 294 1.97 36.49 -5.26
CA GLY A 294 3.13 36.54 -6.16
C GLY A 294 4.38 35.80 -5.66
N THR A 295 4.36 35.26 -4.44
CA THR A 295 5.43 34.38 -3.96
C THR A 295 5.50 33.09 -4.80
N PRO A 296 6.67 32.68 -5.31
CA PRO A 296 6.79 31.50 -6.16
C PRO A 296 6.77 30.21 -5.31
N THR A 297 5.59 29.83 -4.84
CA THR A 297 5.37 28.70 -3.92
C THR A 297 5.95 27.37 -4.44
N ARG A 298 5.88 27.12 -5.76
CA ARG A 298 6.50 25.94 -6.39
C ARG A 298 8.02 25.93 -6.28
N ALA A 299 8.68 27.07 -6.49
CA ALA A 299 10.14 27.16 -6.39
C ALA A 299 10.63 26.97 -4.96
N LEU A 300 9.81 27.38 -3.98
CA LEU A 300 10.06 27.20 -2.55
C LEU A 300 9.64 25.81 -2.03
N GLY A 301 9.05 24.95 -2.87
CA GLY A 301 8.57 23.63 -2.46
C GLY A 301 7.38 23.65 -1.49
N VAL A 302 6.63 24.76 -1.45
CA VAL A 302 5.46 24.96 -0.58
C VAL A 302 4.19 25.20 -1.40
N ALA A 303 4.16 24.73 -2.65
CA ALA A 303 2.95 24.80 -3.45
C ALA A 303 1.84 23.99 -2.78
N PRO A 304 0.61 24.53 -2.69
CA PRO A 304 -0.47 23.81 -2.05
C PRO A 304 -0.82 22.56 -2.86
N VAL A 305 -0.99 21.45 -2.14
CA VAL A 305 -1.36 20.15 -2.71
C VAL A 305 -2.72 19.76 -2.16
N GLU A 306 -3.71 19.56 -3.02
CA GLU A 306 -5.01 19.06 -2.57
C GLU A 306 -4.92 17.57 -2.20
N VAL A 307 -5.41 17.20 -1.02
CA VAL A 307 -5.35 15.81 -0.53
C VAL A 307 -6.76 15.35 -0.20
N LEU A 308 -7.18 14.22 -0.78
CA LEU A 308 -8.37 13.49 -0.37
C LEU A 308 -7.95 12.13 0.18
N VAL A 309 -8.49 11.74 1.33
CA VAL A 309 -8.17 10.46 1.99
C VAL A 309 -9.44 9.61 2.10
N ILE A 310 -9.36 8.38 1.58
CA ILE A 310 -10.33 7.31 1.82
C ILE A 310 -9.67 6.29 2.74
N ALA A 311 -10.29 6.03 3.88
CA ALA A 311 -9.78 5.14 4.90
C ALA A 311 -10.94 4.30 5.47
N PRO A 312 -10.65 3.09 6.00
CA PRO A 312 -11.67 2.18 6.49
C PRO A 312 -12.55 2.82 7.56
N SER A 313 -13.87 2.75 7.40
CA SER A 313 -14.84 3.22 8.42
C SER A 313 -14.98 2.26 9.61
N GLN A 314 -14.45 1.04 9.48
CA GLN A 314 -14.48 0.01 10.51
C GLN A 314 -13.07 -0.51 10.79
N PRO A 315 -12.76 -0.93 12.02
CA PRO A 315 -11.48 -1.55 12.35
C PRO A 315 -11.29 -2.85 11.56
N ILE A 316 -10.30 -2.87 10.67
CA ILE A 316 -10.02 -4.00 9.78
C ILE A 316 -9.61 -5.28 10.56
N ASP A 317 -9.04 -5.11 11.75
CA ASP A 317 -8.68 -6.19 12.68
C ASP A 317 -9.90 -6.91 13.24
N GLU A 318 -11.01 -6.22 13.49
CA GLU A 318 -12.28 -6.85 13.89
C GLU A 318 -12.86 -7.71 12.76
N ILE A 319 -12.77 -7.21 11.52
CA ILE A 319 -13.15 -7.97 10.31
C ILE A 319 -12.27 -9.22 10.21
N ALA A 320 -10.95 -9.07 10.32
CA ALA A 320 -10.02 -10.18 10.24
C ALA A 320 -10.29 -11.24 11.32
N ALA A 321 -10.69 -10.84 12.52
CA ALA A 321 -11.05 -11.74 13.60
C ALA A 321 -12.27 -12.64 13.25
N ARG A 322 -13.26 -12.13 12.51
CA ARG A 322 -14.43 -12.92 12.03
C ARG A 322 -14.00 -14.01 11.05
N HIS A 323 -13.04 -13.70 10.19
CA HIS A 323 -12.53 -14.61 9.16
C HIS A 323 -11.36 -15.49 9.63
N ARG A 324 -11.00 -15.46 10.91
CA ARG A 324 -9.85 -16.21 11.45
C ARG A 324 -9.90 -17.72 11.15
N GLN A 325 -11.09 -18.29 11.00
CA GLN A 325 -11.26 -19.73 10.73
C GLN A 325 -10.92 -20.12 9.30
N GLU A 326 -10.90 -19.16 8.36
CA GLU A 326 -10.52 -19.40 6.96
C GLU A 326 -9.01 -19.66 6.81
N LEU A 327 -8.21 -19.26 7.81
CA LEU A 327 -6.78 -19.52 7.78
C LEU A 327 -6.43 -21.01 7.80
N PRO A 328 -5.35 -21.38 7.08
CA PRO A 328 -4.68 -22.67 7.28
C PRO A 328 -4.39 -22.94 8.76
N ALA A 329 -4.57 -24.20 9.18
CA ALA A 329 -4.40 -24.60 10.59
C ALA A 329 -3.01 -24.25 11.16
N ALA A 330 -1.97 -24.25 10.32
CA ALA A 330 -0.60 -23.85 10.68
C ALA A 330 -0.53 -22.41 11.16
N LEU A 331 -1.05 -21.48 10.36
CA LEU A 331 -1.04 -20.05 10.67
C LEU A 331 -1.95 -19.76 11.86
N ARG A 332 -3.07 -20.49 12.00
CA ARG A 332 -3.92 -20.40 13.21
C ARG A 332 -3.19 -20.83 14.48
N LEU A 333 -2.34 -21.87 14.40
CA LEU A 333 -1.56 -22.37 15.54
C LEU A 333 -0.38 -21.43 15.86
N PHE A 334 0.29 -20.90 14.84
CA PHE A 334 1.36 -19.90 15.00
C PHE A 334 0.84 -18.62 15.68
N LEU A 335 -0.32 -18.12 15.23
CA LEU A 335 -1.02 -16.98 15.84
C LEU A 335 -1.70 -17.31 17.18
N ARG A 336 -1.55 -18.54 17.69
CA ARG A 336 -1.99 -19.00 19.02
C ARG A 336 -0.83 -19.22 20.00
N GLY A 337 0.41 -18.92 19.59
CA GLY A 337 1.60 -19.08 20.43
C GLY A 337 1.52 -18.32 21.78
N PRO A 338 2.34 -18.70 22.77
CA PRO A 338 2.28 -18.15 24.12
C PRO A 338 2.42 -16.62 24.09
N GLY A 339 1.35 -15.92 24.47
CA GLY A 339 1.29 -14.46 24.52
C GLY A 339 0.45 -13.77 23.42
N ALA A 340 -0.11 -14.49 22.45
CA ALA A 340 -1.06 -13.88 21.51
C ALA A 340 -2.44 -13.69 22.18
N THR A 341 -2.73 -12.45 22.63
CA THR A 341 -4.08 -12.07 23.06
C THR A 341 -5.02 -11.97 21.85
N LYS A 342 -6.35 -12.09 22.05
CA LYS A 342 -7.36 -12.00 20.96
C LYS A 342 -7.17 -10.76 20.08
N THR A 343 -6.81 -9.63 20.69
CA THR A 343 -6.64 -8.32 20.03
C THR A 343 -5.30 -8.18 19.29
N SER A 344 -4.19 -8.64 19.88
CA SER A 344 -2.86 -8.51 19.25
C SER A 344 -2.64 -9.46 18.07
N GLY A 345 -3.21 -10.66 18.15
CA GLY A 345 -3.21 -11.60 17.03
C GLY A 345 -4.06 -11.12 15.85
N ALA A 346 -5.12 -10.34 16.08
CA ALA A 346 -6.02 -9.83 15.05
C ALA A 346 -5.35 -8.78 14.14
N GLY A 347 -4.48 -7.95 14.71
CA GLY A 347 -3.66 -6.99 13.96
C GLY A 347 -2.77 -7.67 12.94
N VAL A 348 -1.90 -8.60 13.35
CA VAL A 348 -1.02 -9.35 12.44
C VAL A 348 -1.82 -10.22 11.46
N LEU A 349 -2.91 -10.84 11.96
CA LEU A 349 -3.83 -11.63 11.14
C LEU A 349 -4.35 -10.84 9.93
N SER A 350 -4.79 -9.60 10.13
CA SER A 350 -5.33 -8.77 9.04
C SER A 350 -4.34 -8.48 7.90
N TYR A 351 -3.02 -8.54 8.14
CA TYR A 351 -2.01 -8.39 7.09
C TYR A 351 -1.78 -9.68 6.29
N LEU A 352 -2.02 -10.84 6.89
CA LEU A 352 -1.66 -12.16 6.34
C LEU A 352 -2.85 -12.98 5.86
N LEU A 353 -4.08 -12.50 6.09
CA LEU A 353 -5.32 -13.20 5.78
C LEU A 353 -5.67 -13.11 4.29
N PHE A 354 -4.90 -13.78 3.43
CA PHE A 354 -5.10 -13.80 1.98
C PHE A 354 -6.20 -14.79 1.56
N GLU A 355 -7.38 -14.70 2.17
CA GLU A 355 -8.53 -15.57 1.90
C GLU A 355 -9.69 -14.82 1.25
N ALA A 356 -10.33 -15.47 0.28
CA ALA A 356 -11.41 -14.91 -0.52
C ALA A 356 -12.54 -14.27 0.30
N GLY A 357 -12.94 -14.89 1.41
CA GLY A 357 -14.01 -14.37 2.27
C GLY A 357 -13.64 -13.02 2.85
N TYR A 358 -12.45 -12.95 3.47
CA TYR A 358 -11.91 -11.72 4.01
C TYR A 358 -11.66 -10.64 2.94
N CYS A 359 -11.03 -10.98 1.82
CA CYS A 359 -10.77 -10.04 0.74
C CYS A 359 -12.08 -9.48 0.16
N SER A 360 -13.12 -10.31 0.02
CA SER A 360 -14.44 -9.86 -0.46
C SER A 360 -15.11 -8.90 0.51
N GLU A 361 -15.06 -9.17 1.81
CA GLU A 361 -15.62 -8.26 2.83
C GLU A 361 -14.87 -6.91 2.86
N LEU A 362 -13.55 -6.92 2.69
CA LEU A 362 -12.76 -5.68 2.59
C LEU A 362 -13.06 -4.88 1.32
N ILE A 363 -13.24 -5.55 0.17
CA ILE A 363 -13.65 -4.89 -1.08
C ILE A 363 -15.00 -4.21 -0.88
N GLU A 364 -15.97 -4.88 -0.26
CA GLU A 364 -17.28 -4.27 -0.02
C GLU A 364 -17.21 -3.11 0.97
N LEU A 365 -16.38 -3.21 2.01
CA LEU A 365 -16.12 -2.08 2.91
C LEU A 365 -15.53 -0.88 2.16
N GLY A 366 -14.49 -1.10 1.34
CA GLY A 366 -13.85 -0.04 0.55
C GLY A 366 -14.82 0.63 -0.43
N ARG A 367 -15.66 -0.17 -1.09
CA ARG A 367 -16.70 0.35 -1.98
C ARG A 367 -17.69 1.23 -1.24
N ARG A 368 -18.17 0.77 -0.08
CA ARG A 368 -19.11 1.51 0.77
C ARG A 368 -18.53 2.83 1.28
N ASP A 369 -17.29 2.80 1.77
CA ASP A 369 -16.62 3.98 2.33
C ASP A 369 -16.34 5.04 1.26
N ALA A 370 -15.96 4.61 0.05
CA ALA A 370 -15.81 5.51 -1.07
C ALA A 370 -17.15 6.13 -1.49
N LEU A 371 -18.22 5.34 -1.60
CA LEU A 371 -19.55 5.84 -1.93
C LEU A 371 -20.13 6.76 -0.84
N ALA A 372 -19.80 6.53 0.43
CA ALA A 372 -20.16 7.45 1.51
C ALA A 372 -19.51 8.84 1.34
N LYS A 373 -18.38 8.92 0.63
CA LYS A 373 -17.69 10.17 0.24
C LYS A 373 -17.90 10.54 -1.24
N ARG A 374 -19.01 10.10 -1.86
CA ARG A 374 -19.30 10.32 -3.29
C ARG A 374 -19.15 11.78 -3.71
N GLU A 375 -19.74 12.72 -2.98
CA GLU A 375 -19.70 14.14 -3.34
C GLU A 375 -18.27 14.72 -3.32
N GLU A 376 -17.49 14.36 -2.30
CA GLU A 376 -16.08 14.75 -2.18
C GLU A 376 -15.25 14.15 -3.32
N LEU A 377 -15.47 12.86 -3.66
CA LEU A 377 -14.80 12.18 -4.76
C LEU A 377 -15.14 12.79 -6.12
N CYS A 378 -16.42 13.04 -6.40
CA CYS A 378 -16.84 13.66 -7.66
C CYS A 378 -16.23 15.07 -7.80
N ARG A 379 -16.22 15.86 -6.72
CA ARG A 379 -15.57 17.18 -6.71
C ARG A 379 -14.06 17.08 -6.92
N PHE A 380 -13.41 16.16 -6.20
CA PHE A 380 -11.97 15.95 -6.29
C PHE A 380 -11.55 15.49 -7.68
N LEU A 381 -12.22 14.49 -8.24
CA LEU A 381 -11.95 13.92 -9.56
C LEU A 381 -12.53 14.73 -10.72
N ARG A 382 -13.27 15.82 -10.42
CA ARG A 382 -13.92 16.70 -11.41
C ARG A 382 -14.90 15.95 -12.31
N ILE A 383 -15.59 14.97 -11.75
CA ILE A 383 -16.65 14.24 -12.43
C ILE A 383 -17.86 15.18 -12.48
N SER A 384 -18.24 15.62 -13.69
CA SER A 384 -19.48 16.38 -13.87
C SER A 384 -20.65 15.50 -13.43
N GLU A 385 -21.43 15.96 -12.45
CA GLU A 385 -22.68 15.28 -12.13
C GLU A 385 -23.57 15.31 -13.37
N ALA A 386 -23.82 14.15 -13.96
CA ALA A 386 -24.90 14.00 -14.91
C ALA A 386 -26.17 14.42 -14.18
N VAL A 387 -26.79 15.51 -14.64
CA VAL A 387 -28.11 15.94 -14.21
C VAL A 387 -29.03 14.72 -14.27
N ALA A 388 -29.48 14.24 -13.10
CA ALA A 388 -30.48 13.19 -13.05
C ALA A 388 -31.70 13.68 -13.85
N PRO A 389 -32.25 12.88 -14.78
CA PRO A 389 -33.48 13.27 -15.46
C PRO A 389 -34.58 13.40 -14.41
N ALA A 390 -35.24 14.55 -14.42
CA ALA A 390 -36.32 14.93 -13.52
C ALA A 390 -37.56 14.03 -13.66
#